data_AF-A0A3L7W9X2-F1
#
_entry.id   AF-A0A3L7W9X2-F1
#
_cell.length_a   1.000
_cell.length_b   1.000
_cell.length_c   1.000
_cell.angle_alpha   90.00
_cell.angle_beta   90.00
_cell.angle_gamma   90.00
#
_symmetry.space_group_name_H-M   'P 1'
#
loop_
_entity.id
_entity.type
_entity.pdbx_description
1 polymer ?
#
loop_
_entity_poly.entity_id
_entity_poly.type
_entity_poly.pdbx_seq_one_letter_code
_entity_poly.pdbx_strand_id
1 'polypeptide(L)'
;MAKTVSKSAPRLTAAAPLAIALAMLTIYIVWGTTYLAIRVVVDPDQGVAIPPFAMVAIRFAFAGLAMLALVALFARDALRSLTRAQIRDQAIVGLALNVGGLGVTSFGEQTIPSG
;
A
#
# COMPACT_ATOMS: atom_id res chain seq x y z
N MET A 1 -33.82 -3.01 35.78
CA MET A 1 -33.25 -1.94 34.91
C MET A 1 -31.74 -2.08 34.90
N ALA A 2 -31.15 -2.65 33.85
CA ALA A 2 -29.69 -2.75 33.70
C ALA A 2 -29.17 -1.46 33.03
N LYS A 3 -28.32 -0.70 33.73
CA LYS A 3 -27.61 0.46 33.17
C LYS A 3 -26.52 -0.04 32.22
N THR A 4 -26.69 0.15 30.92
CA THR A 4 -25.61 0.02 29.93
C THR A 4 -24.61 1.15 30.15
N VAL A 5 -23.43 0.81 30.66
CA VAL A 5 -22.30 1.75 30.76
C VAL A 5 -21.74 1.95 29.36
N SER A 6 -22.04 3.10 28.76
CA SER A 6 -21.43 3.52 27.49
C SER A 6 -19.93 3.76 27.71
N LYS A 7 -19.10 2.89 27.13
CA LYS A 7 -17.64 3.03 27.16
C LYS A 7 -17.27 4.18 26.21
N SER A 8 -16.86 5.33 26.76
CA SER A 8 -16.43 6.48 25.95
C SER A 8 -15.26 6.06 25.07
N ALA A 9 -15.40 6.21 23.75
CA ALA A 9 -14.31 5.95 22.82
C ALA A 9 -13.15 6.92 23.11
N PRO A 10 -11.89 6.46 23.05
CA PRO A 10 -10.74 7.35 23.23
C PRO A 10 -10.82 8.48 22.20
N ARG A 11 -10.78 9.73 22.67
CA ARG A 11 -10.66 10.89 21.79
C ARG A 11 -9.25 10.88 21.21
N LEU A 12 -9.13 10.67 19.89
CA LEU A 12 -7.87 10.83 19.19
C LEU A 12 -7.40 12.27 19.38
N THR A 13 -6.30 12.46 20.09
CA THR A 13 -5.66 13.78 20.22
C THR A 13 -5.19 14.19 18.83
N ALA A 14 -5.52 15.42 18.41
CA ALA A 14 -5.03 15.94 17.13
C ALA A 14 -3.50 15.87 17.11
N ALA A 15 -2.94 15.27 16.06
CA ALA A 15 -1.49 15.21 15.89
C ALA A 15 -0.93 16.64 15.82
N ALA A 16 0.24 16.86 16.42
CA ALA A 16 0.92 18.14 16.33
C ALA A 16 1.15 18.50 14.85
N PRO A 17 0.96 19.76 14.42
CA PRO A 17 1.15 20.16 13.02
C PRO A 17 2.52 19.74 12.45
N LEU A 18 3.56 19.76 13.28
CA LEU A 18 4.89 19.29 12.92
C LEU A 18 4.94 17.80 12.59
N ALA A 19 4.23 16.95 13.35
CA ALA A 19 4.18 15.52 13.07
C ALA A 19 3.49 15.24 11.72
N ILE A 20 2.44 15.99 11.39
CA ILE A 20 1.76 15.91 10.10
C ILE A 20 2.71 16.36 8.97
N ALA A 21 3.42 17.47 9.16
CA ALA A 21 4.38 17.98 8.18
C ALA A 21 5.51 16.97 7.90
N LEU A 22 6.06 16.34 8.93
CA LEU A 22 7.09 15.31 8.79
C LEU A 22 6.56 14.04 8.12
N ALA A 23 5.32 13.63 8.42
CA ALA A 23 4.67 12.51 7.73
C ALA A 23 4.48 12.82 6.24
N MET A 24 4.02 14.04 5.90
CA MET A 24 3.89 14.51 4.52
C MET A 24 5.23 14.54 3.79
N LEU A 25 6.27 15.09 4.41
CA LEU A 25 7.62 15.10 3.84
C LEU A 25 8.12 13.68 3.56
N THR A 26 7.89 12.76 4.51
CA THR A 26 8.28 11.36 4.37
C THR A 26 7.58 10.70 3.19
N ILE A 27 6.26 10.85 3.05
CA ILE A 27 5.55 10.25 1.91
C ILE A 27 5.99 10.87 0.59
N TYR A 28 6.29 12.17 0.52
CA TYR A 28 6.73 12.82 -0.72
C TYR A 28 8.10 12.32 -1.16
N ILE A 29 9.03 12.16 -0.23
CA ILE A 29 10.35 11.61 -0.53
C ILE A 29 10.22 10.14 -0.96
N VAL A 30 9.51 9.33 -0.17
CA VAL A 30 9.38 7.89 -0.44
C VAL A 30 8.63 7.65 -1.75
N TRP A 31 7.51 8.34 -1.99
CA TRP A 31 6.75 8.15 -3.24
C TRP A 31 7.46 8.74 -4.44
N GLY A 32 8.05 9.93 -4.33
CA GLY A 32 8.81 10.55 -5.42
C GLY A 32 9.96 9.67 -5.89
N THR A 33 10.75 9.13 -4.95
CA THR A 33 11.85 8.21 -5.28
C THR A 33 11.35 6.89 -5.87
N THR A 34 10.15 6.42 -5.49
CA THR A 34 9.59 5.21 -6.09
C THR A 34 9.15 5.41 -7.54
N TYR A 35 8.64 6.58 -7.93
CA TYR A 35 8.35 6.87 -9.35
C TYR A 35 9.62 6.86 -10.19
N LEU A 36 10.69 7.50 -9.71
CA LEU A 36 11.99 7.43 -10.39
C LEU A 36 12.47 5.98 -10.54
N ALA A 37 12.35 5.16 -9.50
CA ALA A 37 12.74 3.75 -9.55
C ALA A 37 11.88 2.92 -10.51
N ILE A 38 10.57 3.22 -10.63
CA ILE A 38 9.68 2.56 -11.60
C ILE A 38 10.19 2.84 -13.01
N ARG A 39 10.41 4.11 -13.38
CA ARG A 39 10.99 4.50 -14.68
C ARG A 39 12.25 3.73 -15.01
N VAL A 40 13.22 3.68 -14.09
CA VAL A 40 14.49 2.95 -14.30
C VAL A 40 14.27 1.46 -14.58
N VAL A 41 13.26 0.83 -14.00
CA VAL A 41 12.97 -0.60 -14.17
C VAL A 41 12.11 -0.90 -15.40
N VAL A 42 11.20 0.00 -15.79
CA VAL A 42 10.28 -0.27 -16.91
C VAL A 42 10.78 0.29 -18.24
N ASP A 43 11.70 1.25 -18.21
CA ASP A 43 12.30 1.86 -19.39
C ASP A 43 13.29 0.88 -20.04
N PRO A 44 13.07 0.50 -21.32
CA PRO A 44 13.97 -0.37 -22.06
C PRO A 44 15.41 0.15 -22.15
N ASP A 45 15.60 1.47 -22.08
CA ASP A 45 16.91 2.10 -22.28
C ASP A 45 17.71 2.30 -20.98
N GLN A 46 17.09 2.13 -19.80
CA GLN A 46 17.68 2.50 -18.50
C GLN A 46 17.91 1.33 -17.52
N GLY A 47 17.48 0.10 -17.83
CA GLY A 47 17.60 -0.99 -16.87
C GLY A 47 17.19 -2.39 -17.35
N VAL A 48 16.82 -3.24 -16.39
CA VAL A 48 16.23 -4.57 -16.64
C VAL A 48 14.80 -4.32 -17.10
N ALA A 49 14.51 -4.40 -18.40
CA ALA A 49 13.19 -4.13 -18.95
C ALA A 49 12.11 -5.10 -18.43
N ILE A 50 11.61 -4.86 -17.22
CA ILE A 50 10.55 -5.65 -16.60
C ILE A 50 9.21 -5.07 -17.06
N PRO A 51 8.29 -5.89 -17.61
CA PRO A 51 6.96 -5.43 -17.96
C PRO A 51 6.27 -4.74 -16.76
N PRO A 52 5.64 -3.56 -16.94
CA PRO A 52 5.13 -2.74 -15.85
C PRO A 52 4.23 -3.48 -14.85
N PHE A 53 3.26 -4.24 -15.37
CA PHE A 53 2.33 -5.01 -14.54
C PHE A 53 3.01 -6.16 -13.80
N ALA A 54 4.04 -6.76 -14.38
CA ALA A 54 4.82 -7.80 -13.72
C ALA A 54 5.65 -7.21 -12.57
N MET A 55 6.28 -6.06 -12.78
CA MET A 55 7.02 -5.34 -11.74
C MET A 55 6.10 -4.99 -10.55
N VAL A 56 4.92 -4.42 -10.82
CA VAL A 56 3.93 -4.09 -9.79
C VAL A 56 3.45 -5.36 -9.08
N ALA A 57 3.11 -6.42 -9.82
CA ALA A 57 2.65 -7.68 -9.24
C ALA A 57 3.70 -8.29 -8.31
N ILE A 58 4.97 -8.36 -8.72
CA ILE A 58 6.07 -8.89 -7.92
C ILE A 58 6.25 -8.07 -6.63
N ARG A 59 6.33 -6.74 -6.77
CA ARG A 59 6.51 -5.82 -5.63
C ARG A 59 5.42 -6.01 -4.58
N PHE A 60 4.16 -6.04 -5.00
CA PHE A 60 3.03 -6.16 -4.07
C PHE A 60 2.77 -7.58 -3.58
N ALA A 61 3.13 -8.61 -4.34
CA ALA A 61 3.12 -9.98 -3.86
C ALA A 61 4.11 -10.15 -2.70
N PHE A 62 5.36 -9.66 -2.84
CA PHE A 62 6.34 -9.70 -1.75
C PHE A 62 5.88 -8.91 -0.53
N ALA A 63 5.39 -7.69 -0.70
CA ALA A 63 4.88 -6.87 0.40
C ALA A 63 3.68 -7.52 1.11
N GLY A 64 2.74 -8.08 0.33
CA GLY A 64 1.58 -8.77 0.85
C GLY A 64 1.95 -10.04 1.62
N LEU A 65 2.88 -10.84 1.11
CA LEU A 65 3.39 -12.04 1.79
C LEU A 65 4.13 -11.68 3.08
N ALA A 66 4.96 -10.64 3.06
CA ALA A 66 5.65 -10.14 4.25
C ALA A 66 4.64 -9.67 5.30
N MET A 67 3.61 -8.91 4.89
CA MET A 67 2.55 -8.46 5.80
C MET A 67 1.77 -9.64 6.39
N LEU A 68 1.38 -10.62 5.55
CA LEU A 68 0.70 -11.83 6.02
C LEU A 68 1.56 -12.62 7.00
N ALA A 69 2.87 -12.74 6.75
CA ALA A 69 3.81 -13.37 7.66
C ALA A 69 3.88 -12.61 9.00
N LEU A 70 3.99 -11.29 8.99
CA LEU A 70 3.98 -10.46 10.20
C LEU A 70 2.69 -10.63 11.00
N VAL A 71 1.52 -10.60 10.34
CA VAL A 71 0.22 -10.83 11.01
C VAL A 71 0.16 -12.26 11.57
N ALA A 72 0.65 -13.25 10.84
CA ALA A 72 0.71 -14.63 11.32
C ALA A 72 1.68 -14.83 12.50
N LEU A 73 2.65 -13.94 12.70
CA LEU A 73 3.57 -13.97 13.83
C LEU A 73 3.01 -13.22 15.04
N PHE A 74 2.44 -12.03 14.84
CA PHE A 74 2.09 -11.10 15.92
C PHE A 74 0.59 -10.98 16.22
N ALA A 75 -0.28 -11.43 15.31
CA ALA A 75 -1.73 -11.21 15.41
C ALA A 75 -2.53 -12.39 14.82
N ARG A 76 -2.18 -13.63 15.18
CA ARG A 76 -2.80 -14.86 14.66
C ARG A 76 -4.32 -14.89 14.79
N ASP A 77 -4.86 -14.40 15.89
CA ASP A 77 -6.31 -14.40 16.13
C ASP A 77 -7.05 -13.49 15.16
N ALA A 78 -6.42 -12.38 14.74
CA ALA A 78 -6.97 -11.53 13.69
C ALA A 78 -7.12 -12.31 12.39
N LEU A 79 -6.11 -13.11 12.01
CA LEU A 79 -6.14 -13.93 10.80
C LEU A 79 -7.26 -14.98 10.82
N ARG A 80 -7.54 -15.57 12.00
CA ARG A 80 -8.62 -16.55 12.19
C ARG A 80 -10.02 -15.94 12.09
N SER A 81 -10.15 -14.65 12.40
CA SER A 81 -11.43 -13.94 12.34
C SER A 81 -11.82 -13.46 10.94
N LEU A 82 -10.95 -13.61 9.92
CA LEU A 82 -11.24 -13.17 8.56
C LEU A 82 -12.41 -13.96 7.94
N THR A 83 -13.40 -13.22 7.48
CA THR A 83 -14.52 -13.77 6.72
C THR A 83 -14.18 -13.84 5.22
N ARG A 84 -14.85 -14.75 4.50
CA ARG A 84 -14.70 -14.84 3.03
C ARG A 84 -15.08 -13.54 2.31
N ALA A 85 -16.08 -12.82 2.83
CA ALA A 85 -16.49 -11.52 2.30
C ALA A 85 -15.35 -10.49 2.41
N GLN A 86 -14.71 -10.39 3.58
CA GLN A 86 -13.57 -9.48 3.77
C GLN A 86 -12.38 -9.84 2.87
N ILE A 87 -12.08 -11.14 2.70
CA ILE A 87 -11.00 -11.56 1.78
C ILE A 87 -11.34 -11.15 0.34
N ARG A 88 -12.56 -11.40 -0.12
CA ARG A 88 -13.02 -11.01 -1.46
C ARG A 88 -12.92 -9.50 -1.65
N ASP A 89 -13.45 -8.72 -0.70
CA ASP A 89 -13.49 -7.26 -0.82
C ASP A 89 -12.08 -6.67 -0.83
N GLN A 90 -11.17 -7.18 0.01
CA GLN A 90 -9.77 -6.79 0.01
C GLN A 90 -9.04 -7.21 -1.27
N ALA A 91 -9.36 -8.38 -1.84
CA ALA A 91 -8.80 -8.79 -3.13
C ALA A 91 -9.26 -7.86 -4.26
N ILE A 92 -10.55 -7.48 -4.29
CA ILE A 92 -11.09 -6.55 -5.28
C ILE A 92 -10.43 -5.17 -5.14
N VAL A 93 -10.41 -4.60 -3.93
CA VAL A 93 -9.80 -3.29 -3.68
C VAL A 93 -8.31 -3.30 -3.97
N GLY A 94 -7.61 -4.34 -3.51
CA GLY A 94 -6.18 -4.52 -3.76
C GLY A 94 -5.87 -4.59 -5.25
N LEU A 95 -6.60 -5.42 -6.01
CA LEU A 95 -6.42 -5.51 -7.46
C LEU A 95 -6.73 -4.19 -8.17
N ALA A 96 -7.84 -3.54 -7.83
CA ALA A 96 -8.23 -2.27 -8.43
C ALA A 96 -7.18 -1.17 -8.19
N LEU A 97 -6.67 -1.05 -6.97
CA LEU A 97 -5.64 -0.05 -6.63
C LEU A 97 -4.29 -0.36 -7.27
N ASN A 98 -3.89 -1.64 -7.31
CA ASN A 98 -2.60 -2.02 -7.88
C ASN A 98 -2.60 -1.94 -9.40
N VAL A 99 -3.64 -2.46 -10.07
CA VAL A 99 -3.73 -2.42 -11.52
C VAL A 99 -4.07 -1.02 -12.01
N GLY A 100 -5.14 -0.41 -11.49
CA GLY A 100 -5.65 0.88 -11.94
C GLY A 100 -4.84 2.07 -11.46
N GLY A 101 -4.21 1.98 -10.28
CA GLY A 101 -3.27 2.99 -9.80
C GLY A 101 -1.87 2.74 -10.36
N LEU A 102 -1.07 2.01 -9.59
CA LEU A 102 0.37 1.87 -9.86
C LEU A 102 0.68 1.17 -11.19
N GLY A 103 -0.14 0.22 -11.62
CA GLY A 103 0.02 -0.47 -12.91
C GLY A 103 -0.12 0.47 -14.09
N VAL A 104 -1.17 1.30 -14.12
CA VAL A 104 -1.36 2.32 -15.15
C VAL A 104 -0.26 3.38 -15.10
N THR A 105 0.15 3.83 -13.90
CA THR A 105 1.28 4.76 -13.76
C THR A 105 2.57 4.17 -14.33
N SER A 106 2.89 2.94 -13.97
CA SER A 106 4.10 2.25 -14.45
C SER A 106 4.06 2.01 -15.96
N PHE A 107 2.87 1.84 -16.55
CA PHE A 107 2.70 1.76 -17.98
C PHE A 107 2.96 3.11 -18.66
N GLY A 108 2.45 4.21 -18.10
CA GLY A 108 2.72 5.57 -18.60
C GLY A 108 4.21 5.94 -18.51
N GLU A 109 4.89 5.51 -17.44
CA GLU A 109 6.32 5.72 -17.26
C GLU A 109 7.22 5.00 -18.27
N GLN A 110 6.67 4.20 -19.18
CA GLN A 110 7.46 3.69 -20.32
C GLN A 110 7.77 4.79 -21.35
N THR A 111 6.92 5.81 -21.45
CA THR A 111 7.04 6.88 -22.45
C THR A 111 7.07 8.28 -21.85
N ILE A 112 6.61 8.43 -20.61
CA ILE A 112 6.53 9.71 -19.90
C ILE A 112 7.61 9.76 -18.79
N PRO A 113 8.35 10.86 -18.65
CA PRO A 113 9.29 11.04 -17.54
C PRO A 113 8.59 10.99 -16.17
N SER A 114 9.32 10.55 -15.14
CA SER A 114 8.79 10.34 -13.78
C SER A 114 8.64 11.61 -12.94
N GLY A 115 8.88 12.81 -13.50
CA GLY A 115 8.89 14.09 -12.79
C GLY A 115 8.71 15.28 -13.73
#